data_AF-A0A1I0X633-F1
#
_entry.id   AF-A0A1I0X633-F1
#
_cell.length_a   1.000
_cell.length_b   1.000
_cell.length_c   1.000
_cell.angle_alpha   90.00
_cell.angle_beta   90.00
_cell.angle_gamma   90.00
#
_symmetry.space_group_name_H-M   'P 1'
#
loop_
_entity.id
_entity.type
_entity.pdbx_description
1 polymer ?
#
loop_
_entity_poly.entity_id
_entity_poly.type
_entity_poly.pdbx_seq_one_letter_code
_entity_poly.pdbx_strand_id
1 'polypeptide(L)'
;MELNYNISGEDRKRLVKVVGEVSGIKPKYLGTPSFAFQIGSYEVSKHGVLTFEEDEQAATVLEAIELAGFTAGQSVGEIPESTELQAEKTIEDVLHRAETEEYEPQATADDVMEPIADDKPMVEGVAPSENITSLSISMPRETFTDAALANLDALLDSKGKLIKEAFGIESIEYTLTEGRITLA
;
A
#
# COMPACT_ATOMS: atom_id res chain seq x y z
N MET A 1 3.40 -5.51 21.63
CA MET A 1 3.24 -6.71 20.78
C MET A 1 3.03 -6.26 19.33
N GLU A 2 3.33 -7.11 18.36
CA GLU A 2 3.15 -6.82 16.93
C GLU A 2 2.49 -8.03 16.26
N LEU A 3 1.47 -7.81 15.43
CA LEU A 3 0.79 -8.85 14.65
C LEU A 3 0.78 -8.49 13.17
N ASN A 4 1.15 -9.44 12.33
CA ASN A 4 1.30 -9.22 10.90
C ASN A 4 0.09 -9.79 10.15
N TYR A 5 -0.76 -8.94 9.59
CA TYR A 5 -1.90 -9.38 8.77
C TYR A 5 -1.58 -9.42 7.27
N ASN A 6 -0.43 -8.89 6.86
CA ASN A 6 0.03 -8.84 5.46
C ASN A 6 -1.03 -8.23 4.50
N ILE A 7 -1.74 -7.21 4.97
CA ILE A 7 -2.78 -6.49 4.21
C ILE A 7 -2.30 -5.11 3.79
N SER A 8 -2.86 -4.57 2.70
CA SER A 8 -2.54 -3.22 2.22
C SER A 8 -3.78 -2.55 1.61
N GLY A 9 -3.70 -1.25 1.33
CA GLY A 9 -4.76 -0.54 0.62
C GLY A 9 -6.10 -0.51 1.35
N GLU A 10 -7.14 -1.08 0.73
CA GLU A 10 -8.52 -1.06 1.23
C GLU A 10 -8.68 -1.93 2.49
N ASP A 11 -8.11 -3.13 2.51
CA ASP A 11 -8.13 -4.00 3.69
C ASP A 11 -7.46 -3.37 4.90
N ARG A 12 -6.38 -2.61 4.68
CA ARG A 12 -5.75 -1.81 5.74
C ARG A 12 -6.71 -0.76 6.31
N LYS A 13 -7.50 -0.09 5.48
CA LYS A 13 -8.51 0.88 5.95
C LYS A 13 -9.63 0.18 6.72
N ARG A 14 -10.03 -1.03 6.30
CA ARG A 14 -11.01 -1.84 7.03
C ARG A 14 -10.48 -2.22 8.41
N LEU A 15 -9.22 -2.66 8.51
CA LEU A 15 -8.58 -2.96 9.81
C LEU A 15 -8.55 -1.73 10.72
N VAL A 16 -8.07 -0.59 10.21
CA VAL A 16 -8.04 0.69 10.95
C VAL A 16 -9.43 1.11 11.44
N LYS A 17 -10.47 0.89 10.62
CA LYS A 17 -11.85 1.19 10.99
C LYS A 17 -12.34 0.31 12.13
N VAL A 18 -12.14 -1.01 12.05
CA VAL A 18 -12.53 -1.96 13.10
C VAL A 18 -11.86 -1.62 14.43
N VAL A 19 -10.54 -1.38 14.41
CA VAL A 19 -9.78 -1.02 15.63
C VAL A 19 -10.28 0.30 16.22
N GLY A 20 -10.61 1.28 15.38
CA GLY A 20 -11.17 2.57 15.82
C GLY A 20 -12.59 2.47 16.37
N GLU A 21 -13.44 1.61 15.81
CA GLU A 21 -14.80 1.36 16.29
C GLU A 21 -14.79 0.67 17.65
N VAL A 22 -13.95 -0.35 17.84
CA VAL A 22 -13.84 -1.08 19.12
C VAL A 22 -13.21 -0.23 20.21
N SER A 23 -12.17 0.54 19.88
CA SER A 23 -11.50 1.42 20.85
C SER A 23 -12.31 2.69 21.13
N GLY A 24 -13.28 3.03 20.27
CA GLY A 24 -13.99 4.32 20.31
C GLY A 24 -13.10 5.52 19.98
N ILE A 25 -11.88 5.28 19.46
CA ILE A 25 -10.88 6.31 19.17
C ILE A 25 -10.79 6.48 17.65
N LYS A 26 -10.87 7.73 17.18
CA LYS A 26 -10.72 8.02 15.76
C LYS A 26 -9.28 7.79 15.29
N PRO A 27 -9.06 7.12 14.14
CA PRO A 27 -7.74 6.89 13.61
C PRO A 27 -7.08 8.18 13.14
N LYS A 28 -5.83 8.40 13.55
CA LYS A 28 -4.99 9.52 13.14
C LYS A 28 -3.92 9.04 12.16
N TYR A 29 -3.91 9.58 10.96
CA TYR A 29 -2.88 9.26 9.98
C TYR A 29 -1.57 10.01 10.30
N LEU A 30 -0.46 9.29 10.39
CA LEU A 30 0.85 9.84 10.77
C LEU A 30 1.64 10.43 9.59
N GLY A 31 1.18 10.23 8.35
CA GLY A 31 1.83 10.79 7.16
C GLY A 31 3.15 10.11 6.82
N THR A 32 4.00 10.80 6.05
CA THR A 32 5.31 10.29 5.63
C THR A 32 6.36 10.47 6.73
N PRO A 33 7.35 9.56 6.89
CA PRO A 33 7.65 8.38 6.07
C PRO A 33 6.96 7.07 6.51
N SER A 34 6.20 7.07 7.62
CA SER A 34 5.64 5.85 8.21
C SER A 34 4.38 5.33 7.49
N PHE A 35 3.54 6.23 6.98
CA PHE A 35 2.22 5.94 6.40
C PHE A 35 1.31 5.13 7.35
N ALA A 36 1.55 5.23 8.66
CA ALA A 36 0.85 4.48 9.70
C ALA A 36 -0.37 5.24 10.23
N PHE A 37 -1.30 4.51 10.85
CA PHE A 37 -2.45 5.05 11.57
C PHE A 37 -2.31 4.81 13.06
N GLN A 38 -2.36 5.87 13.86
CA GLN A 38 -2.40 5.80 15.31
C GLN A 38 -3.85 5.79 15.79
N ILE A 39 -4.19 4.86 16.68
CA ILE A 39 -5.51 4.68 17.28
C ILE A 39 -5.29 4.41 18.78
N GLY A 40 -5.17 5.46 19.61
CA GLY A 40 -4.85 5.26 21.03
C GLY A 40 -3.51 4.55 21.20
N SER A 41 -3.49 3.42 21.91
CA SER A 41 -2.32 2.54 22.09
C SER A 41 -2.01 1.62 20.90
N TYR A 42 -2.86 1.64 19.85
CA TYR A 42 -2.72 0.80 18.67
C TYR A 42 -2.13 1.58 17.51
N GLU A 43 -1.19 1.00 16.77
CA GLU A 43 -0.65 1.55 15.53
C GLU A 43 -0.81 0.53 14.40
N VAL A 44 -1.38 0.95 13.27
CA VAL A 44 -1.48 0.13 12.06
C VAL A 44 -0.51 0.65 11.01
N SER A 45 0.51 -0.15 10.71
CA SER A 45 1.57 0.16 9.77
C SER A 45 1.14 0.00 8.31
N LYS A 46 1.94 0.52 7.37
CA LYS A 46 1.57 0.55 5.94
C LYS A 46 1.33 -0.82 5.31
N HIS A 47 1.97 -1.85 5.85
CA HIS A 47 1.91 -3.26 5.43
C HIS A 47 0.93 -4.11 6.25
N GLY A 48 0.04 -3.48 7.03
CA GLY A 48 -0.94 -4.21 7.83
C GLY A 48 -0.31 -4.93 9.03
N VAL A 49 0.74 -4.32 9.60
CA VAL A 49 1.29 -4.74 10.90
C VAL A 49 0.58 -3.93 11.97
N LEU A 50 -0.04 -4.60 12.94
CA LEU A 50 -0.69 -3.98 14.09
C LEU A 50 0.26 -4.06 15.28
N THR A 51 0.70 -2.90 15.75
CA THR A 51 1.51 -2.76 16.96
C THR A 51 0.61 -2.26 18.09
N PHE A 52 0.61 -2.94 19.23
CA PHE A 52 -0.24 -2.57 20.37
C PHE A 52 0.40 -2.97 21.70
N GLU A 53 0.00 -2.29 22.77
CA GLU A 53 0.32 -2.68 24.14
C GLU A 53 -0.81 -3.56 24.71
N GLU A 54 -0.47 -4.48 25.61
CA GLU A 54 -1.46 -5.38 26.23
C GLU A 54 -2.29 -4.59 27.25
N ASP A 55 -3.33 -3.93 26.75
CA ASP A 55 -4.31 -3.18 27.52
C ASP A 55 -5.59 -4.01 27.76
N GLU A 56 -6.48 -3.53 28.65
CA GLU A 56 -7.79 -4.16 28.92
C GLU A 56 -8.65 -4.37 27.65
N GLN A 57 -8.48 -3.50 26.65
CA GLN A 57 -9.20 -3.56 25.37
C GLN A 57 -8.53 -4.47 24.33
N ALA A 58 -7.28 -4.91 24.55
CA ALA A 58 -6.51 -5.62 23.53
C ALA A 58 -7.17 -6.95 23.12
N ALA A 59 -7.68 -7.71 24.10
CA ALA A 59 -8.40 -8.96 23.84
C ALA A 59 -9.65 -8.74 22.98
N THR A 60 -10.45 -7.71 23.26
CA THR A 60 -11.65 -7.37 22.49
C THR A 60 -11.31 -6.89 21.09
N VAL A 61 -10.25 -6.10 20.94
CA VAL A 61 -9.79 -5.64 19.62
C VAL A 61 -9.33 -6.83 18.77
N LEU A 62 -8.60 -7.78 19.34
CA LEU A 62 -8.16 -8.98 18.63
C LEU A 62 -9.35 -9.85 18.18
N GLU A 63 -10.30 -10.13 19.07
CA GLU A 63 -11.52 -10.87 18.74
C GLU A 63 -12.32 -10.19 17.61
N ALA A 64 -12.46 -8.87 17.66
CA ALA A 64 -13.16 -8.12 16.61
C ALA A 64 -12.44 -8.17 15.26
N ILE A 65 -11.10 -8.19 15.26
CA ILE A 65 -10.29 -8.32 14.05
C ILE A 65 -10.46 -9.72 13.44
N GLU A 66 -10.50 -10.77 14.27
CA GLU A 66 -10.77 -12.14 13.83
C GLU A 66 -12.20 -12.29 13.28
N LEU A 67 -13.20 -11.72 13.96
CA LEU A 67 -14.59 -11.66 13.47
C LEU A 67 -14.74 -10.89 12.15
N ALA A 68 -13.88 -9.89 11.91
CA ALA A 68 -13.82 -9.18 10.64
C ALA A 68 -13.12 -9.99 9.53
N GLY A 69 -12.58 -11.17 9.85
CA GLY A 69 -11.97 -12.12 8.92
C GLY A 69 -10.48 -11.87 8.65
N PHE A 70 -9.79 -11.10 9.48
CA PHE A 70 -8.35 -10.89 9.33
C PHE A 70 -7.57 -11.97 10.09
N THR A 71 -6.80 -12.77 9.36
CA THR A 71 -5.91 -13.79 9.94
C THR A 71 -4.53 -13.20 10.20
N ALA A 72 -4.11 -13.11 11.46
CA ALA A 72 -2.73 -12.71 11.77
C ALA A 72 -1.77 -13.86 11.39
N GLY A 73 -0.81 -13.57 10.53
CA GLY A 73 0.25 -14.50 10.16
C GLY A 73 1.40 -14.45 11.15
N GLN A 74 1.27 -15.09 12.32
CA GLN A 74 2.42 -15.47 13.14
C GLN A 74 2.27 -16.88 13.73
N SER A 75 3.21 -17.74 13.32
CA SER A 75 3.75 -18.94 13.99
C SER A 75 2.80 -19.96 14.65
N VAL A 76 2.81 -21.17 14.07
CA VAL A 76 2.47 -22.49 14.63
C VAL A 76 2.23 -22.51 16.14
N GLY A 77 0.98 -22.70 16.55
CA GLY A 77 0.62 -22.94 17.94
C GLY A 77 -0.88 -22.90 18.16
N GLU A 78 -1.54 -24.03 17.85
CA GLU A 78 -2.88 -24.44 18.29
C GLU A 78 -4.07 -23.49 18.08
N ILE A 79 -5.01 -23.92 17.23
CA ILE A 79 -6.39 -24.10 17.71
C ILE A 79 -6.96 -25.39 17.10
N PRO A 80 -7.51 -26.30 17.92
CA PRO A 80 -8.21 -27.49 17.46
C PRO A 80 -9.55 -27.12 16.81
N GLU A 81 -9.89 -27.93 15.82
CA GLU A 81 -11.19 -28.43 15.39
C GLU A 81 -12.50 -27.83 15.98
N SER A 82 -13.45 -27.56 15.05
CA SER A 82 -14.92 -27.45 15.20
C SER A 82 -15.45 -26.11 15.75
N THR A 83 -16.47 -25.47 15.17
CA THR A 83 -17.75 -26.02 14.70
C THR A 83 -18.46 -25.05 13.72
N GLU A 84 -19.00 -25.61 12.64
CA GLU A 84 -20.08 -25.04 11.82
C GLU A 84 -21.28 -24.59 12.65
N LEU A 85 -21.82 -23.39 12.45
CA LEU A 85 -23.23 -23.24 12.08
C LEU A 85 -23.60 -21.80 11.69
N GLN A 86 -24.42 -21.79 10.65
CA GLN A 86 -25.05 -20.70 9.93
C GLN A 86 -25.95 -19.83 10.82
N ALA A 87 -25.98 -18.53 10.56
CA ALA A 87 -27.17 -17.70 10.78
C ALA A 87 -27.16 -16.52 9.81
N GLU A 88 -27.81 -16.73 8.67
CA GLU A 88 -28.26 -15.69 7.75
C GLU A 88 -29.24 -14.74 8.47
N LYS A 89 -29.21 -13.42 8.15
CA LYS A 89 -30.32 -12.74 7.45
C LYS A 89 -30.22 -11.20 7.44
N THR A 90 -30.17 -10.69 6.20
CA THR A 90 -30.78 -9.46 5.66
C THR A 90 -30.13 -8.09 5.93
N ILE A 91 -29.60 -7.61 4.80
CA ILE A 91 -29.20 -6.29 4.37
C ILE A 91 -30.40 -5.30 4.37
N GLU A 92 -30.03 -4.01 4.45
CA GLU A 92 -30.69 -2.84 3.84
C GLU A 92 -31.49 -1.87 4.73
N ASP A 93 -31.39 -0.59 4.34
CA ASP A 93 -31.97 0.64 4.88
C ASP A 93 -31.17 1.29 6.04
N VAL A 94 -30.53 2.47 5.94
CA VAL A 94 -30.73 3.62 5.06
C VAL A 94 -29.43 4.44 4.98
N LEU A 95 -28.95 4.61 3.75
CA LEU A 95 -28.08 5.69 3.30
C LEU A 95 -28.77 7.04 3.50
N HIS A 96 -28.09 8.06 4.04
CA HIS A 96 -28.16 9.51 3.75
C HIS A 96 -27.50 10.25 4.95
N ARG A 97 -26.67 11.28 4.83
CA ARG A 97 -26.07 12.08 3.75
C ARG A 97 -25.30 13.21 4.49
N ALA A 98 -24.30 13.79 3.81
CA ALA A 98 -23.61 15.06 4.11
C ALA A 98 -22.53 14.94 5.22
N GLU A 99 -21.28 15.41 5.09
CA GLU A 99 -20.52 16.28 4.18
C GLU A 99 -19.02 15.89 4.38
N THR A 100 -18.26 15.51 3.34
CA THR A 100 -17.26 16.35 2.65
C THR A 100 -16.76 17.58 3.42
N GLU A 101 -15.62 17.43 4.10
CA GLU A 101 -14.64 18.50 4.34
C GLU A 101 -13.26 17.81 4.26
N GLU A 102 -12.61 17.73 3.09
CA GLU A 102 -11.80 18.78 2.45
C GLU A 102 -10.77 19.40 3.40
N TYR A 103 -9.55 18.86 3.33
CA TYR A 103 -8.35 19.32 4.02
C TYR A 103 -7.74 20.48 3.22
N GLU A 104 -7.82 21.70 3.74
CA GLU A 104 -7.12 22.88 3.20
C GLU A 104 -5.60 22.79 3.46
N PRO A 105 -4.74 23.04 2.46
CA PRO A 105 -3.33 23.32 2.70
C PRO A 105 -3.12 24.81 3.01
N GLN A 106 -2.65 25.14 4.22
CA GLN A 106 -2.20 26.49 4.54
C GLN A 106 -0.88 26.79 3.84
N ALA A 107 -0.95 27.74 2.91
CA ALA A 107 0.17 28.47 2.36
C ALA A 107 0.77 29.42 3.39
N THR A 108 2.09 29.49 3.47
CA THR A 108 2.82 30.65 4.00
C THR A 108 3.63 31.25 2.86
N ALA A 109 3.18 32.42 2.44
CA ALA A 109 3.92 33.37 1.61
C ALA A 109 5.01 34.09 2.42
N ASP A 110 5.81 34.88 1.69
CA ASP A 110 6.85 35.84 2.09
C ASP A 110 8.28 35.29 2.24
N ASP A 111 9.10 35.47 1.20
CA ASP A 111 10.06 36.58 1.20
C ASP A 111 10.47 36.96 -0.24
N VAL A 112 10.53 38.26 -0.49
CA VAL A 112 10.73 38.93 -1.79
C VAL A 112 12.23 39.13 -2.03
N MET A 113 12.69 39.15 -3.30
CA MET A 113 13.55 40.23 -3.88
C MET A 113 14.43 39.75 -5.06
N GLU A 114 13.90 40.00 -6.26
CA GLU A 114 14.47 40.76 -7.41
C GLU A 114 15.85 40.46 -8.09
N PRO A 115 15.99 40.89 -9.37
CA PRO A 115 16.75 40.20 -10.43
C PRO A 115 18.08 40.90 -10.79
N ILE A 116 18.92 40.22 -11.57
CA ILE A 116 19.92 40.89 -12.43
C ILE A 116 20.01 40.20 -13.79
N ALA A 117 20.03 41.03 -14.84
CA ALA A 117 20.13 40.70 -16.26
C ALA A 117 21.58 40.75 -16.76
N ASP A 118 21.73 40.45 -18.07
CA ASP A 118 22.93 40.50 -18.94
C ASP A 118 23.86 39.26 -18.83
N ASP A 119 24.36 38.59 -19.87
CA ASP A 119 24.58 38.91 -21.29
C ASP A 119 24.82 37.61 -22.10
N LYS A 120 24.15 37.52 -23.27
CA LYS A 120 24.42 36.86 -24.59
C LYS A 120 25.39 35.65 -24.82
N PRO A 121 25.26 34.96 -26.00
CA PRO A 121 25.36 33.51 -26.19
C PRO A 121 26.73 33.01 -26.74
N MET A 122 26.77 31.75 -27.25
CA MET A 122 27.86 31.03 -27.99
C MET A 122 28.55 29.96 -27.10
N VAL A 123 28.78 28.68 -27.45
CA VAL A 123 28.68 27.90 -28.69
C VAL A 123 28.87 26.40 -28.40
N GLU A 124 28.38 25.59 -29.36
CA GLU A 124 28.69 24.20 -29.74
C GLU A 124 29.31 23.19 -28.78
N GLY A 125 28.75 21.98 -28.87
CA GLY A 125 29.56 20.76 -28.81
C GLY A 125 29.11 19.75 -27.76
N VAL A 126 27.84 19.34 -27.76
CA VAL A 126 27.45 18.09 -27.09
C VAL A 126 27.32 17.01 -28.15
N ALA A 127 28.28 16.09 -28.17
CA ALA A 127 28.11 14.77 -28.76
C ALA A 127 26.78 14.18 -28.27
N PRO A 128 26.06 13.33 -29.04
CA PRO A 128 24.85 12.70 -28.53
C PRO A 128 25.24 11.85 -27.33
N SER A 129 25.06 12.39 -26.13
CA SER A 129 25.00 11.62 -24.91
C SER A 129 23.92 10.60 -25.18
N GLU A 130 24.29 9.32 -25.20
CA GLU A 130 23.36 8.22 -25.33
C GLU A 130 22.29 8.40 -24.27
N ASN A 131 21.14 8.95 -24.66
CA ASN A 131 19.99 9.09 -23.79
C ASN A 131 19.63 7.65 -23.46
N ILE A 132 19.86 7.22 -22.23
CA ILE A 132 19.51 5.88 -21.76
C ILE A 132 17.97 5.83 -21.76
N THR A 133 17.38 5.44 -22.89
CA THR A 133 15.94 5.41 -23.10
C THR A 133 15.32 4.06 -22.76
N SER A 134 16.12 3.06 -22.38
CA SER A 134 15.65 1.69 -22.11
C SER A 134 16.04 1.22 -20.70
N LEU A 135 15.04 0.81 -19.91
CA LEU A 135 15.21 0.19 -18.60
C LEU A 135 14.84 -1.29 -18.69
N SER A 136 15.81 -2.19 -18.51
CA SER A 136 15.56 -3.63 -18.45
C SER A 136 15.89 -4.19 -17.07
N ILE A 137 15.01 -5.04 -16.54
CA ILE A 137 15.13 -5.64 -15.21
C ILE A 137 15.31 -7.15 -15.37
N SER A 138 16.42 -7.70 -14.87
CA SER A 138 16.72 -9.13 -14.98
C SER A 138 16.89 -9.79 -13.62
N MET A 139 16.09 -10.82 -13.34
CA MET A 139 16.07 -11.56 -12.07
C MET A 139 16.28 -13.07 -12.29
N PRO A 140 16.87 -13.79 -11.32
CA PRO A 140 17.05 -15.24 -11.41
C PRO A 140 15.71 -15.99 -11.37
N ARG A 141 15.53 -16.95 -12.28
CA ARG A 141 14.27 -17.72 -12.39
C ARG A 141 13.96 -18.56 -11.15
N GLU A 142 14.98 -18.92 -10.38
CA GLU A 142 14.83 -19.72 -9.15
C GLU A 142 13.90 -19.05 -8.12
N THR A 143 13.75 -17.72 -8.20
CA THR A 143 12.85 -16.93 -7.34
C THR A 143 11.42 -16.84 -7.86
N PHE A 144 11.15 -17.36 -9.07
CA PHE A 144 9.83 -17.32 -9.72
C PHE A 144 9.31 -18.75 -9.91
N THR A 145 8.42 -19.17 -9.01
CA THR A 145 7.63 -20.40 -9.16
C THR A 145 6.58 -20.23 -10.27
N ASP A 146 5.98 -21.32 -10.76
CA ASP A 146 4.88 -21.26 -11.73
C ASP A 146 3.71 -20.36 -11.28
N ALA A 147 3.40 -20.39 -9.98
CA ALA A 147 2.39 -19.50 -9.40
C ALA A 147 2.82 -18.02 -9.43
N ALA A 148 4.11 -17.73 -9.23
CA ALA A 148 4.65 -16.37 -9.31
C ALA A 148 4.63 -15.85 -10.76
N LEU A 149 4.85 -16.71 -11.75
CA LEU A 149 4.71 -16.36 -13.17
C LEU A 149 3.26 -16.02 -13.52
N ALA A 150 2.29 -16.84 -13.07
CA ALA A 150 0.87 -16.55 -13.27
C ALA A 150 0.45 -15.22 -12.59
N ASN A 151 1.00 -14.94 -11.41
CA ASN A 151 0.78 -13.66 -10.74
C ASN A 151 1.42 -12.49 -11.48
N LEU A 152 2.59 -12.70 -12.10
CA LEU A 152 3.25 -11.68 -12.92
C LEU A 152 2.42 -11.36 -14.16
N ASP A 153 1.87 -12.37 -14.85
CA ASP A 153 0.94 -12.17 -15.96
C ASP A 153 -0.31 -11.38 -15.52
N ALA A 154 -0.96 -11.80 -14.43
CA ALA A 154 -2.13 -11.09 -13.89
C ALA A 154 -1.81 -9.64 -13.48
N LEU A 155 -0.57 -9.39 -13.01
CA LEU A 155 -0.11 -8.05 -12.65
C LEU A 155 0.12 -7.18 -13.90
N LEU A 156 0.70 -7.74 -14.96
CA LEU A 156 0.89 -7.03 -16.22
C LEU A 156 -0.45 -6.74 -16.91
N ASP A 157 -1.43 -7.63 -16.80
CA ASP A 157 -2.77 -7.40 -17.34
C ASP A 157 -3.52 -6.28 -16.56
N SER A 158 -3.50 -6.35 -15.23
CA SER A 158 -4.23 -5.40 -14.39
C SER A 158 -3.55 -4.03 -14.21
N LYS A 159 -2.21 -3.96 -14.33
CA LYS A 159 -1.42 -2.73 -14.05
C LYS A 159 -0.47 -2.34 -15.17
N GLY A 160 -0.41 -3.06 -16.29
CA GLY A 160 0.50 -2.77 -17.39
C GLY A 160 0.38 -1.34 -17.92
N LYS A 161 -0.84 -0.80 -18.04
CA LYS A 161 -1.05 0.59 -18.46
C LYS A 161 -0.37 1.61 -17.52
N LEU A 162 -0.46 1.40 -16.21
CA LEU A 162 0.13 2.31 -15.22
C LEU A 162 1.66 2.22 -15.25
N ILE A 163 2.20 1.01 -15.42
CA ILE A 163 3.64 0.78 -15.54
C ILE A 163 4.18 1.44 -16.80
N LYS A 164 3.48 1.31 -17.94
CA LYS A 164 3.82 1.98 -19.20
C LYS A 164 3.92 3.50 -19.06
N GLU A 165 2.91 4.13 -18.45
CA GLU A 165 2.89 5.58 -18.20
C GLU A 165 4.01 6.02 -17.25
N ALA A 166 4.26 5.26 -16.17
CA ALA A 166 5.24 5.62 -15.16
C ALA A 166 6.70 5.56 -15.68
N PHE A 167 6.99 4.62 -16.57
CA PHE A 167 8.33 4.46 -17.15
C PHE A 167 8.45 5.05 -18.57
N GLY A 168 7.35 5.55 -19.15
CA GLY A 168 7.33 6.08 -20.51
C GLY A 168 7.63 5.03 -21.59
N ILE A 169 7.22 3.78 -21.37
CA ILE A 169 7.46 2.65 -22.30
C ILE A 169 6.18 2.27 -23.05
N GLU A 170 6.30 1.89 -24.33
CA GLU A 170 5.16 1.58 -25.21
C GLU A 170 4.59 0.17 -24.96
N SER A 171 5.47 -0.79 -24.70
CA SER A 171 5.18 -2.18 -24.40
C SER A 171 5.92 -2.64 -23.15
N ILE A 172 5.35 -3.61 -22.45
CA ILE A 172 6.00 -4.26 -21.30
C ILE A 172 5.80 -5.75 -21.49
N GLU A 173 6.88 -6.45 -21.78
CA GLU A 173 6.88 -7.90 -21.96
C GLU A 173 8.02 -8.51 -21.15
N TYR A 174 7.85 -9.77 -20.74
CA TYR A 174 8.93 -10.50 -20.11
C TYR A 174 9.34 -11.70 -20.96
N THR A 175 10.63 -11.99 -20.92
CA THR A 175 11.23 -13.15 -21.56
C THR A 175 11.81 -14.08 -20.51
N LEU A 176 11.60 -15.39 -20.69
CA LEU A 176 12.14 -16.43 -19.82
C LEU A 176 13.27 -17.16 -20.56
N THR A 177 14.49 -17.01 -20.06
CA THR A 177 15.67 -17.76 -20.50
C THR A 177 16.00 -18.86 -19.47
N GLU A 178 16.81 -19.87 -19.83
CA GLU A 178 17.10 -21.07 -19.03
C GLU A 178 17.46 -20.82 -17.54
N GLY A 179 17.87 -19.61 -17.13
CA GLY A 179 18.09 -19.27 -15.71
C GLY A 179 17.55 -17.92 -15.24
N ARG A 180 16.94 -17.11 -16.12
CA ARG A 180 16.61 -15.70 -15.80
C ARG A 180 15.31 -15.25 -16.44
N ILE A 181 14.60 -14.37 -15.74
CA ILE A 181 13.46 -13.61 -16.25
C ILE A 181 13.93 -12.20 -16.52
N THR A 182 13.65 -11.69 -17.71
CA THR A 182 14.00 -10.32 -18.11
C THR A 182 12.75 -9.57 -18.54
N LEU A 183 12.47 -8.44 -17.90
CA LEU A 183 11.40 -7.52 -18.23
C LEU A 183 12.00 -6.35 -19.01
N ALA A 184 11.45 -6.05 -20.18
CA ALA A 184 11.90 -4.97 -21.05
C ALA A 184 10.73 -4.35 -21.84
#